data_AF-A0A3C1B5V0-F1
#
_entry.id   AF-A0A3C1B5V0-F1
#
_cell.length_a   1.000
_cell.length_b   1.000
_cell.length_c   1.000
_cell.angle_alpha   90.00
_cell.angle_beta   90.00
_cell.angle_gamma   90.00
#
_symmetry.space_group_name_H-M   'P 1'
#
loop_
_entity.id
_entity.type
_entity.pdbx_description
1 polymer ?
#
loop_
_entity_poly.entity_id
_entity_poly.type
_entity_poly.pdbx_seq_one_letter_code
_entity_poly.pdbx_strand_id
1 'polypeptide(L)'
;QFSPAVWTDLKVIRQFLFERMYRAPSVVLVRQEVTETLNDLFPLFLERTDLLPKQWRKDIVEATDETKRARLVADYIAGMTDRFALQEHARLVTGADPRRISALSGALTQL
;
A
#
# COMPACT_ATOMS: atom_id res chain seq x y z
N GLN A 1 2.23 -31.59 -4.23
CA GLN A 1 2.51 -31.23 -2.81
C GLN A 1 4.00 -31.51 -2.53
N PHE A 2 4.62 -30.77 -1.61
CA PHE A 2 6.02 -31.04 -1.21
C PHE A 2 6.14 -32.37 -0.48
N SER A 3 7.34 -32.96 -0.48
CA SER A 3 7.63 -34.12 0.35
C SER A 3 7.59 -33.74 1.85
N PRO A 4 7.35 -34.69 2.76
CA PRO A 4 7.32 -34.42 4.20
C PRO A 4 8.61 -33.77 4.73
N ALA A 5 9.77 -34.18 4.21
CA ALA A 5 11.07 -33.63 4.59
C ALA A 5 11.19 -32.15 4.18
N VAL A 6 10.93 -31.83 2.89
CA VAL A 6 10.97 -30.46 2.38
C VAL A 6 9.98 -29.56 3.11
N TRP A 7 8.79 -30.08 3.46
CA TRP A 7 7.81 -29.32 4.23
C TRP A 7 8.29 -28.98 5.65
N THR A 8 9.04 -29.88 6.28
CA THR A 8 9.61 -29.66 7.62
C THR A 8 10.67 -28.57 7.58
N ASP A 9 11.59 -28.63 6.62
CA ASP A 9 12.64 -27.61 6.46
C ASP A 9 12.06 -26.24 6.13
N LEU A 10 11.03 -26.21 5.26
CA LEU A 10 10.33 -24.98 4.89
C LEU A 10 9.68 -24.29 6.10
N LYS A 11 9.16 -25.05 7.08
CA LYS A 11 8.60 -24.47 8.31
C LYS A 11 9.67 -23.75 9.13
N VAL A 12 10.86 -24.34 9.26
CA VAL A 12 11.98 -23.74 9.99
C VAL A 12 12.40 -22.43 9.33
N ILE A 13 12.56 -22.43 8.00
CA ILE A 13 12.93 -21.22 7.24
C ILE A 13 11.86 -20.13 7.38
N ARG A 14 10.57 -20.49 7.24
CA ARG A 14 9.47 -19.52 7.39
C ARG A 14 9.44 -18.90 8.78
N GLN A 15 9.63 -19.68 9.83
CA GLN A 15 9.67 -19.17 11.20
C GLN A 15 10.83 -18.19 11.38
N PHE A 16 12.04 -18.58 10.95
CA PHE A 16 13.21 -17.72 11.01
C PHE A 16 13.00 -16.38 10.27
N LEU A 17 12.50 -16.43 9.03
CA LEU A 17 12.21 -15.23 8.24
C LEU A 17 11.11 -14.38 8.87
N PHE A 18 10.08 -15.00 9.44
CA PHE A 18 9.00 -14.27 10.10
C PHE A 18 9.48 -13.47 11.30
N GLU A 19 10.32 -14.08 12.14
CA GLU A 19 10.87 -13.42 13.32
C GLU A 19 11.93 -12.38 12.97
N ARG A 20 12.86 -12.70 12.06
CA ARG A 20 14.07 -11.90 11.82
C ARG A 20 13.98 -10.92 10.67
N MET A 21 13.11 -11.16 9.69
CA MET A 21 12.97 -10.32 8.49
C MET A 21 11.65 -9.57 8.50
N TYR A 22 10.51 -10.28 8.51
CA TYR A 22 9.20 -9.63 8.36
C TYR A 22 8.76 -8.81 9.58
N ARG A 23 9.30 -9.08 10.76
CA ARG A 23 9.04 -8.35 12.02
C ARG A 23 10.24 -7.55 12.50
N ALA A 24 11.27 -7.36 11.68
CA ALA A 24 12.36 -6.45 12.01
C ALA A 24 11.80 -5.03 12.27
N PRO A 25 12.31 -4.28 13.25
CA PRO A 25 11.76 -2.96 13.61
C PRO A 25 11.62 -2.00 12.41
N SER A 26 12.63 -1.93 11.54
CA SER A 26 12.59 -1.10 10.33
C SER A 26 11.47 -1.49 9.37
N VAL A 27 11.22 -2.79 9.19
CA VAL A 27 10.12 -3.30 8.34
C VAL A 27 8.76 -2.98 8.95
N VAL A 28 8.63 -3.04 10.27
CA VAL A 28 7.38 -2.69 10.97
C VAL A 28 7.06 -1.21 10.80
N LEU A 29 8.06 -0.32 10.93
CA LEU A 29 7.88 1.12 10.74
C LEU A 29 7.38 1.46 9.33
N VAL A 30 8.01 0.90 8.28
CA VAL A 30 7.56 1.11 6.90
C VAL A 30 6.14 0.57 6.69
N ARG A 31 5.81 -0.59 7.27
CA ARG A 31 4.44 -1.12 7.21
C ARG A 31 3.42 -0.19 7.86
N GLN A 32 3.76 0.44 8.98
CA GLN A 32 2.87 1.40 9.65
C GLN A 32 2.62 2.62 8.76
N GLU A 33 3.69 3.23 8.22
CA GLU A 33 3.60 4.39 7.30
C GLU A 33 2.72 4.10 6.07
N VAL A 34 2.94 2.97 5.41
CA VAL A 34 2.13 2.57 4.25
C VAL A 34 0.69 2.26 4.67
N THR A 35 0.47 1.65 5.83
CA THR A 35 -0.89 1.38 6.33
C THR A 35 -1.66 2.67 6.57
N GLU A 36 -1.04 3.67 7.19
CA GLU A 36 -1.62 5.00 7.40
C GLU A 36 -1.93 5.69 6.06
N THR A 37 -0.98 5.65 5.13
CA THR A 37 -1.14 6.16 3.77
C THR A 37 -2.38 5.59 3.08
N LEU A 38 -2.58 4.26 3.16
CA LEU A 38 -3.73 3.59 2.56
C LEU A 38 -5.05 3.92 3.28
N ASN A 39 -5.03 4.02 4.61
CA ASN A 39 -6.19 4.38 5.41
C ASN A 39 -6.70 5.80 5.11
N ASP A 40 -5.81 6.70 4.68
CA ASP A 40 -6.20 8.06 4.27
C ASP A 40 -6.64 8.11 2.80
N LEU A 41 -5.92 7.45 1.90
CA LEU A 41 -6.20 7.50 0.45
C LEU A 41 -7.51 6.80 0.07
N PHE A 42 -7.81 5.66 0.69
CA PHE A 42 -9.00 4.89 0.36
C PHE A 42 -10.33 5.65 0.55
N PRO A 43 -10.64 6.21 1.74
CA PRO A 43 -11.85 7.00 1.94
C PRO A 43 -11.85 8.26 1.08
N LEU A 44 -10.69 8.93 0.91
CA LEU A 44 -10.58 10.12 0.07
C LEU A 44 -11.01 9.83 -1.37
N PHE A 45 -10.54 8.74 -1.98
CA PHE A 45 -10.93 8.39 -3.35
C PHE A 45 -12.37 7.90 -3.47
N LEU A 46 -12.93 7.31 -2.41
CA LEU A 46 -14.35 6.94 -2.37
C LEU A 46 -15.27 8.17 -2.34
N GLU A 47 -14.92 9.17 -1.54
CA GLU A 47 -15.70 10.42 -1.41
C GLU A 47 -15.48 11.35 -2.61
N ARG A 48 -14.24 11.42 -3.10
CA ARG A 48 -13.79 12.32 -4.16
C ARG A 48 -13.24 11.58 -5.36
N THR A 49 -14.16 10.93 -6.07
CA THR A 49 -13.85 10.18 -7.30
C THR A 49 -13.27 11.08 -8.41
N ASP A 50 -13.47 12.40 -8.34
CA ASP A 50 -12.87 13.40 -9.24
C ASP A 50 -11.33 13.41 -9.19
N LEU A 51 -10.73 13.00 -8.06
CA LEU A 51 -9.29 12.91 -7.85
C LEU A 51 -8.65 11.72 -8.59
N LEU A 52 -9.46 10.74 -9.00
CA LEU A 52 -8.97 9.56 -9.70
C LEU A 52 -8.60 9.87 -11.17
N PRO A 53 -7.68 9.10 -11.78
CA PRO A 53 -7.37 9.25 -13.19
C PRO A 53 -8.61 9.06 -14.07
N LYS A 54 -8.69 9.80 -15.18
CA LYS A 54 -9.86 9.81 -16.07
C LYS A 54 -10.32 8.41 -16.50
N GLN A 55 -9.38 7.50 -16.74
CA GLN A 55 -9.66 6.12 -17.14
C GLN A 55 -10.41 5.29 -16.09
N TRP A 56 -10.30 5.62 -14.80
CA TRP A 56 -10.98 4.92 -13.71
C TRP A 56 -12.31 5.55 -13.33
N ARG A 57 -12.46 6.87 -13.58
CA ARG A 57 -13.62 7.64 -13.13
C ARG A 57 -14.96 7.14 -13.65
N LYS A 58 -15.01 6.77 -14.94
CA LYS A 58 -16.27 6.36 -15.58
C LYS A 58 -16.87 5.15 -14.86
N ASP A 59 -16.09 4.07 -14.75
CA ASP A 59 -16.55 2.81 -14.17
C ASP A 59 -16.90 2.94 -12.67
N ILE A 60 -16.21 3.85 -11.96
CA ILE A 60 -16.44 4.12 -10.54
C ILE A 60 -17.71 4.92 -10.31
N VAL A 61 -18.00 5.91 -11.17
CA VAL A 61 -19.23 6.71 -11.10
C VAL A 61 -20.43 5.90 -11.56
N GLU A 62 -20.25 5.03 -12.56
CA GLU A 62 -21.29 4.12 -13.07
C GLU A 62 -21.48 2.86 -12.20
N ALA A 63 -20.75 2.74 -11.08
CA ALA A 63 -20.88 1.62 -10.17
C ALA A 63 -22.32 1.56 -9.61
N THR A 64 -22.91 0.36 -9.70
CA THR A 64 -24.31 0.10 -9.35
C THR A 64 -24.58 0.16 -7.85
N ASP A 65 -23.55 -0.01 -7.04
CA ASP A 65 -23.62 -0.05 -5.59
C ASP A 65 -22.27 0.35 -4.98
N GLU A 66 -22.30 0.63 -3.68
CA GLU A 66 -21.13 1.07 -2.91
C GLU A 66 -20.02 0.01 -2.83
N THR A 67 -20.37 -1.28 -2.79
CA THR A 67 -19.39 -2.37 -2.73
C THR A 67 -18.57 -2.44 -4.02
N LYS A 68 -19.25 -2.33 -5.16
CA LYS A 68 -18.60 -2.29 -6.47
C LYS A 68 -17.72 -1.05 -6.62
N ARG A 69 -18.17 0.11 -6.14
CA ARG A 69 -17.38 1.34 -6.12
C ARG A 69 -16.11 1.19 -5.27
N ALA A 70 -16.24 0.66 -4.06
CA ALA A 70 -15.14 0.36 -3.16
C ALA A 70 -14.14 -0.63 -3.74
N ARG A 71 -14.62 -1.66 -4.46
CA ARG A 71 -13.76 -2.62 -5.16
C ARG A 71 -12.92 -1.92 -6.22
N LEU A 72 -13.52 -1.10 -7.07
CA LEU A 72 -12.80 -0.38 -8.13
C LEU A 72 -11.76 0.61 -7.57
N VAL A 73 -12.09 1.32 -6.48
CA VAL A 73 -11.12 2.16 -5.77
C VAL A 73 -9.99 1.33 -5.19
N ALA A 74 -10.29 0.18 -4.56
CA ALA A 74 -9.27 -0.73 -4.05
C ALA A 74 -8.37 -1.28 -5.16
N ASP A 75 -8.92 -1.59 -6.34
CA ASP A 75 -8.17 -2.09 -7.49
C ASP A 75 -7.22 -1.01 -8.04
N TYR A 76 -7.66 0.25 -8.07
CA TYR A 76 -6.79 1.38 -8.42
C TYR A 76 -5.62 1.53 -7.44
N ILE A 77 -5.91 1.48 -6.12
CA ILE A 77 -4.90 1.58 -5.06
C ILE A 77 -3.94 0.39 -5.12
N ALA A 78 -4.43 -0.84 -5.33
CA ALA A 78 -3.61 -2.03 -5.46
C ALA A 78 -2.69 -1.99 -6.70
N GLY A 79 -3.05 -1.19 -7.71
CA GLY A 79 -2.21 -0.92 -8.88
C GLY A 79 -1.10 0.10 -8.64
N MET A 80 -1.05 0.76 -7.48
CA MET A 80 0.00 1.72 -7.14
C MET A 80 1.28 1.02 -6.70
N THR A 81 2.41 1.67 -6.98
CA THR A 81 3.68 1.34 -6.30
C THR A 81 3.75 2.10 -4.97
N ASP A 82 4.50 1.59 -3.99
CA ASP A 82 4.69 2.26 -2.69
C ASP A 82 5.13 3.73 -2.86
N ARG A 83 6.10 3.97 -3.76
CA ARG A 83 6.57 5.32 -4.08
C ARG A 83 5.45 6.23 -4.58
N PHE A 84 4.58 5.71 -5.43
CA PHE A 84 3.47 6.48 -5.98
C PHE A 84 2.38 6.74 -4.93
N ALA A 85 2.04 5.77 -4.09
CA ALA A 85 1.09 5.94 -3.01
C ALA A 85 1.53 7.03 -2.02
N LEU A 86 2.80 7.00 -1.59
CA LEU A 86 3.37 8.03 -0.71
C LEU A 86 3.35 9.42 -1.36
N GLN A 87 3.64 9.51 -2.66
CA GLN A 87 3.59 10.79 -3.40
C GLN A 87 2.16 11.34 -3.51
N GLU A 88 1.18 10.48 -3.78
CA GLU A 88 -0.22 10.89 -3.86
C GLU A 88 -0.77 11.29 -2.49
N HIS A 89 -0.41 10.57 -1.42
CA HIS A 89 -0.76 10.94 -0.05
C HIS A 89 -0.19 12.30 0.35
N ALA A 90 1.09 12.54 0.04
CA ALA A 90 1.71 13.84 0.24
C ALA A 90 0.97 14.97 -0.47
N ARG A 91 0.61 14.74 -1.73
CA ARG A 91 -0.04 15.71 -2.61
C ARG A 91 -1.48 16.01 -2.18
N LEU A 92 -2.23 14.98 -1.81
CA LEU A 92 -3.67 15.06 -1.64
C LEU A 92 -4.14 15.19 -0.19
N VAL A 93 -3.35 14.67 0.77
CA VAL A 93 -3.71 14.61 2.19
C VAL A 93 -2.89 15.62 2.99
N THR A 94 -1.56 15.58 2.85
CA THR A 94 -0.66 16.42 3.67
C THR A 94 -0.46 17.82 3.08
N GLY A 95 -0.63 17.99 1.76
CA GLY A 95 -0.26 19.22 1.05
C GLY A 95 1.25 19.47 0.99
N ALA A 96 2.06 18.46 1.28
CA ALA A 96 3.52 18.52 1.27
C ALA A 96 4.07 18.32 -0.15
N ASP A 97 5.22 18.93 -0.46
CA ASP A 97 5.89 18.73 -1.76
C ASP A 97 6.34 17.26 -1.92
N PRO A 98 5.78 16.50 -2.89
CA PRO A 98 6.11 15.09 -3.10
C PRO A 98 7.60 14.83 -3.37
N ARG A 99 8.34 15.85 -3.83
CA ARG A 99 9.79 15.77 -4.08
C ARG A 99 10.64 15.72 -2.81
N ARG A 100 10.10 16.14 -1.65
CA ARG A 100 10.81 16.10 -0.36
C ARG A 100 10.68 14.76 0.37
N ILE A 101 9.62 13.99 0.10
CA ILE A 101 9.35 12.72 0.80
C ILE A 101 10.17 11.56 0.23
N SER A 102 10.48 11.58 -1.07
CA SER A 102 11.41 10.63 -1.70
C SER A 102 12.80 10.60 -1.04
N ALA A 103 13.21 11.68 -0.37
CA ALA A 103 14.50 11.74 0.34
C ALA A 103 14.46 11.07 1.73
N LEU A 104 13.30 11.02 2.39
CA LEU A 104 13.13 10.42 3.71
C LEU A 104 12.97 8.89 3.63
N SER A 105 12.29 8.38 2.60
CA SER A 105 12.20 6.94 2.33
C SER A 105 13.57 6.31 2.06
N GLY A 106 14.50 7.05 1.43
CA GLY A 106 15.89 6.63 1.25
C GLY A 106 16.70 6.60 2.56
N ALA A 107 16.40 7.50 3.51
CA ALA A 107 17.09 7.57 4.80
C ALA A 107 16.64 6.46 5.77
N LEU A 108 15.37 6.03 5.72
CA LEU A 108 14.86 4.89 6.49
C LEU A 108 15.44 3.54 6.06
N THR A 109 16.09 3.48 4.89
CA THR A 109 16.80 2.28 4.42
C THR A 109 18.25 2.21 4.95
N GLN A 110 18.76 3.25 5.61
CA GLN A 110 20.15 3.35 6.09
C GLN A 110 20.31 3.22 7.62
N LEU A 111 19.29 2.77 8.34
CA LEU A 111 19.37 2.35 9.76
C LEU A 111 19.16 0.84 9.88
#